data_AF-A0A953YYY1-F1
#
_entry.id   AF-A0A953YYY1-F1
#
_cell.length_a   1.000
_cell.length_b   1.000
_cell.length_c   1.000
_cell.angle_alpha   90.00
_cell.angle_beta   90.00
_cell.angle_gamma   90.00
#
_symmetry.space_group_name_H-M   'P 1'
#
loop_
_entity.id
_entity.type
_entity.pdbx_description
1 polymer ?
#
loop_
_entity_poly.entity_id
_entity_poly.type
_entity_poly.pdbx_seq_one_letter_code
_entity_poly.pdbx_strand_id
1 'polypeptide(L)'
;MSDHNSGMFEMGDAEALTGKSLDGIETIGFLGEGATAGVYRARMPGMAEDIALKVLRPNAAADPHIVSRFMTEARALSELRHPNIMHTYKYGTCGKYHYIAMDLVEGKELFQVLDEREALPVRVALEIAAAVAEGLAYGHERGILHRDIKPENIMVELE
;
A
#
# COMPACT_ATOMS: atom_id res chain seq x y z
N MET A 1 -6.61 20.94 -35.08
CA MET A 1 -7.22 19.61 -35.26
C MET A 1 -6.57 18.71 -34.23
N SER A 2 -7.35 18.46 -33.19
CA SER A 2 -7.08 17.58 -32.07
C SER A 2 -6.85 16.15 -32.55
N ASP A 3 -5.99 15.43 -31.85
CA ASP A 3 -6.36 14.23 -31.08
C ASP A 3 -5.07 13.62 -30.52
N HIS A 4 -4.69 14.09 -29.33
CA HIS A 4 -3.80 13.36 -28.44
C HIS A 4 -4.68 12.37 -27.67
N ASN A 5 -4.63 11.12 -28.10
CA ASN A 5 -5.27 9.99 -27.44
C ASN A 5 -4.57 9.76 -26.08
N SER A 6 -5.01 10.48 -25.06
CA SER A 6 -4.72 10.18 -23.67
C SER A 6 -5.33 8.82 -23.37
N GLY A 7 -4.47 7.82 -23.14
CA GLY A 7 -4.85 6.49 -22.69
C GLY A 7 -5.51 6.55 -21.31
N MET A 8 -6.78 6.92 -21.29
CA MET A 8 -7.70 6.61 -20.21
C MET A 8 -7.84 5.09 -20.17
N PHE A 9 -7.45 4.51 -19.05
CA PHE A 9 -7.90 3.17 -18.71
C PHE A 9 -9.42 3.19 -18.55
N GLU A 10 -10.11 2.24 -19.19
CA GLU A 10 -11.49 1.96 -18.87
C GLU A 10 -11.56 1.33 -17.47
N MET A 11 -12.59 1.69 -16.71
CA MET A 11 -12.90 1.29 -15.33
C MET A 11 -12.86 -0.24 -15.07
N GLY A 12 -12.78 -1.09 -16.11
CA GLY A 12 -12.92 -2.55 -16.04
C GLY A 12 -11.67 -3.36 -15.67
N ASP A 13 -10.46 -2.79 -15.69
CA ASP A 13 -9.23 -3.55 -15.39
C ASP A 13 -8.86 -3.58 -13.90
N ALA A 14 -9.32 -2.61 -13.10
CA ALA A 14 -9.02 -2.49 -11.67
C ALA A 14 -9.85 -3.45 -10.80
N GLU A 15 -11.05 -3.83 -11.25
CA GLU A 15 -11.87 -4.88 -10.60
C GLU A 15 -11.52 -6.28 -11.09
N ALA A 16 -10.66 -6.40 -12.12
CA ALA A 16 -10.43 -7.65 -12.83
C ALA A 16 -9.85 -8.76 -11.96
N LEU A 17 -9.27 -8.44 -10.80
CA LEU A 17 -8.80 -9.47 -9.86
C LEU A 17 -9.83 -9.86 -8.81
N THR A 18 -10.85 -9.06 -8.51
CA THR A 18 -11.84 -9.36 -7.46
C THR A 18 -12.45 -10.75 -7.65
N GLY A 19 -12.48 -11.53 -6.56
CA GLY A 19 -12.97 -12.91 -6.56
C GLY A 19 -11.97 -13.93 -7.13
N LYS A 20 -10.74 -13.52 -7.47
CA LYS A 20 -9.67 -14.43 -7.94
C LYS A 20 -8.72 -14.75 -6.80
N SER A 21 -8.08 -15.92 -6.93
CA SER A 21 -6.98 -16.34 -6.06
C SER A 21 -5.63 -16.06 -6.72
N LEU A 22 -4.72 -15.44 -5.96
CA LEU A 22 -3.33 -15.21 -6.33
C LEU A 22 -2.42 -15.82 -5.27
N ASP A 23 -1.69 -16.88 -5.64
CA ASP A 23 -0.77 -17.59 -4.73
C ASP A 23 -1.43 -17.99 -3.39
N GLY A 24 -2.66 -18.50 -3.48
CA GLY A 24 -3.48 -18.92 -2.35
C GLY A 24 -4.22 -17.80 -1.63
N ILE A 25 -4.03 -16.53 -2.01
CA ILE A 25 -4.69 -15.36 -1.42
C ILE A 25 -5.92 -15.01 -2.26
N GLU A 26 -7.10 -15.00 -1.65
CA GLU A 26 -8.36 -14.70 -2.34
C GLU A 26 -8.68 -13.21 -2.24
N THR A 27 -8.82 -12.53 -3.36
CA THR A 27 -9.25 -11.12 -3.38
C THR A 27 -10.76 -11.01 -3.18
N ILE A 28 -11.17 -10.14 -2.26
CA ILE A 28 -12.57 -9.94 -1.86
C ILE A 28 -13.17 -8.72 -2.55
N GLY A 29 -12.39 -7.63 -2.66
CA GLY A 29 -12.87 -6.39 -3.25
C GLY A 29 -11.73 -5.40 -3.51
N PHE A 30 -11.95 -4.48 -4.44
CA PHE A 30 -11.01 -3.43 -4.77
C PHE A 30 -11.10 -2.29 -3.75
N LEU A 31 -9.96 -1.83 -3.24
CA LEU A 31 -9.88 -0.74 -2.25
C LEU A 31 -9.46 0.59 -2.89
N GLY A 32 -8.64 0.54 -3.93
CA GLY A 32 -8.15 1.74 -4.60
C GLY A 32 -6.93 1.48 -5.47
N GLU A 33 -6.51 2.50 -6.22
CA GLU A 33 -5.31 2.44 -7.03
C GLU A 33 -4.38 3.62 -6.77
N GLY A 34 -3.09 3.33 -6.81
CA GLY A 34 -2.05 4.33 -6.97
C GLY A 34 -1.51 4.37 -8.40
N ALA A 35 -0.48 5.18 -8.61
CA ALA A 35 0.14 5.34 -9.93
C ALA A 35 0.71 4.03 -10.54
N THR A 36 1.05 3.03 -9.72
CA THR A 36 1.73 1.80 -10.19
C THR A 36 1.01 0.51 -9.85
N ALA A 37 0.11 0.52 -8.86
CA ALA A 37 -0.50 -0.68 -8.30
C ALA A 37 -1.96 -0.45 -7.93
N GLY A 38 -2.77 -1.51 -8.05
CA GLY A 38 -4.08 -1.59 -7.42
C GLY A 38 -3.98 -2.29 -6.06
N VAL A 39 -4.83 -1.91 -5.12
CA VAL A 39 -4.91 -2.50 -3.78
C VAL A 39 -6.28 -3.16 -3.62
N TYR A 40 -6.28 -4.38 -3.11
CA TYR A 40 -7.47 -5.19 -2.90
C TYR A 40 -7.55 -5.62 -1.44
N ARG A 41 -8.74 -5.65 -0.87
CA ARG A 41 -9.03 -6.41 0.34
C ARG A 41 -8.96 -7.88 -0.04
N ALA A 42 -8.30 -8.70 0.76
CA ALA A 42 -8.11 -10.10 0.45
C ALA A 42 -8.07 -10.98 1.71
N ARG A 43 -8.35 -12.27 1.55
CA ARG A 43 -8.22 -13.29 2.58
C ARG A 43 -6.98 -14.13 2.33
N MET A 44 -6.08 -14.19 3.31
CA MET A 44 -4.91 -15.05 3.28
C MET A 44 -5.11 -16.26 4.22
N PRO A 45 -4.83 -17.50 3.77
CA PRO A 45 -4.93 -18.68 4.62
C PRO A 45 -4.12 -18.53 5.91
N GLY A 46 -4.74 -18.83 7.04
CA GLY A 46 -4.11 -18.75 8.37
C GLY A 46 -4.19 -17.38 9.05
N MET A 47 -4.71 -16.34 8.37
CA MET A 47 -5.05 -15.06 9.01
C MET A 47 -6.52 -15.06 9.44
N ALA A 48 -6.79 -14.50 10.62
CA ALA A 48 -8.16 -14.29 11.10
C ALA A 48 -8.80 -13.05 10.48
N GLU A 49 -7.99 -12.03 10.20
CA GLU A 49 -8.40 -10.76 9.63
C GLU A 49 -8.07 -10.70 8.13
N ASP A 50 -8.78 -9.84 7.41
CA ASP A 50 -8.49 -9.57 6.01
C ASP A 50 -7.17 -8.77 5.89
N ILE A 51 -6.51 -8.91 4.75
CA ILE A 51 -5.24 -8.25 4.44
C ILE A 51 -5.39 -7.34 3.22
N ALA A 52 -4.45 -6.41 3.05
CA ALA A 52 -4.33 -5.63 1.82
C ALA A 52 -3.41 -6.38 0.85
N LEU A 53 -3.88 -6.63 -0.37
CA LEU A 53 -3.12 -7.19 -1.47
C LEU A 53 -2.84 -6.11 -2.50
N LYS A 54 -1.62 -5.58 -2.52
CA LYS A 54 -1.15 -4.62 -3.52
C LYS A 54 -0.60 -5.38 -4.72
N VAL A 55 -1.07 -5.09 -5.93
CA VAL A 55 -0.69 -5.78 -7.16
C VAL A 55 -0.26 -4.77 -8.22
N LEU A 56 0.93 -4.96 -8.81
CA LEU A 56 1.40 -4.08 -9.90
C LEU A 56 0.47 -4.17 -11.11
N ARG A 57 0.18 -3.01 -11.70
CA ARG A 57 -0.60 -2.93 -12.94
C ARG A 57 0.22 -3.45 -14.13
N PRO A 58 -0.41 -4.02 -15.17
CA PRO A 58 0.30 -4.58 -16.32
C PRO A 58 1.34 -3.64 -16.95
N ASN A 59 1.01 -2.35 -17.09
CA ASN A 59 1.94 -1.35 -17.65
C ASN A 59 3.16 -1.11 -16.76
N ALA A 60 2.96 -1.10 -15.43
CA ALA A 60 4.04 -0.94 -14.47
C ALA A 60 4.90 -2.21 -14.36
N ALA A 61 4.29 -3.39 -14.49
CA ALA A 61 4.97 -4.68 -14.51
C ALA A 61 5.87 -4.88 -15.76
N ALA A 62 5.63 -4.13 -16.84
CA ALA A 62 6.47 -4.16 -18.03
C ALA A 62 7.83 -3.48 -17.84
N ASP A 63 8.00 -2.65 -16.81
CA ASP A 63 9.27 -1.98 -16.48
C ASP A 63 10.00 -2.75 -15.36
N PRO A 64 11.15 -3.41 -15.66
CA PRO A 64 11.92 -4.14 -14.65
C PRO A 64 12.42 -3.27 -13.50
N HIS A 65 12.60 -1.97 -13.70
CA HIS A 65 13.02 -1.05 -12.66
C HIS A 65 11.91 -0.83 -11.63
N ILE A 66 10.66 -0.70 -12.09
CA ILE A 66 9.49 -0.58 -11.21
C ILE A 66 9.28 -1.87 -10.43
N VAL A 67 9.35 -3.02 -11.10
CA VAL A 67 9.23 -4.34 -10.44
C VAL A 67 10.32 -4.51 -9.37
N SER A 68 11.57 -4.18 -9.70
CA SER A 68 12.69 -4.26 -8.75
C SER A 68 12.48 -3.38 -7.51
N ARG A 69 12.04 -2.14 -7.70
CA ARG A 69 11.72 -1.23 -6.58
C ARG A 69 10.57 -1.77 -5.73
N PHE A 70 9.50 -2.24 -6.35
CA PHE A 70 8.34 -2.81 -5.67
C PHE A 70 8.71 -4.02 -4.80
N MET A 71 9.52 -4.94 -5.32
CA MET A 71 9.99 -6.11 -4.57
C MET A 71 11.00 -5.74 -3.46
N THR A 72 11.82 -4.71 -3.68
CA THR A 72 12.76 -4.21 -2.66
C THR A 72 12.03 -3.57 -1.49
N GLU A 73 10.98 -2.78 -1.75
CA GLU A 73 10.11 -2.19 -0.73
C GLU A 73 9.42 -3.29 0.09
N ALA A 74 8.85 -4.28 -0.59
CA ALA A 74 8.20 -5.42 0.05
C ALA A 74 9.14 -6.16 1.02
N ARG A 75 10.37 -6.43 0.55
CA ARG A 75 11.41 -7.07 1.35
C ARG A 75 11.76 -6.25 2.59
N ALA A 76 12.03 -4.96 2.43
CA ALA A 76 12.40 -4.08 3.54
C ALA A 76 11.31 -4.07 4.63
N LEU A 77 10.03 -3.98 4.24
CA LEU A 77 8.91 -4.02 5.18
C LEU A 77 8.69 -5.40 5.81
N SER A 78 9.02 -6.49 5.11
CA SER A 78 8.90 -7.86 5.66
C SER A 78 9.88 -8.14 6.80
N GLU A 79 10.99 -7.39 6.86
CA GLU A 79 12.01 -7.49 7.90
C GLU A 79 11.65 -6.64 9.14
N LEU A 80 10.60 -5.81 9.06
CA LEU A 80 10.17 -4.91 10.13
C LEU A 80 8.91 -5.42 10.84
N ARG A 81 8.87 -5.22 12.16
CA ARG A 81 7.76 -5.58 13.06
C ARG A 81 7.61 -4.48 14.10
N HIS A 82 6.68 -3.56 13.88
CA HIS A 82 6.46 -2.41 14.76
C HIS A 82 5.01 -1.95 14.64
N PRO A 83 4.33 -1.53 15.74
CA PRO A 83 2.94 -1.10 15.69
C PRO A 83 2.70 0.11 14.77
N ASN A 84 3.72 0.95 14.53
CA ASN A 84 3.63 2.12 13.63
C ASN A 84 4.26 1.89 12.25
N ILE A 85 4.48 0.64 11.84
CA ILE A 85 4.98 0.29 10.51
C ILE A 85 4.13 -0.85 9.97
N MET A 86 3.44 -0.62 8.85
CA MET A 86 2.73 -1.69 8.16
C MET A 86 3.68 -2.82 7.79
N HIS A 87 3.25 -4.03 8.07
CA HIS A 87 4.03 -5.22 7.87
C HIS A 87 3.67 -5.94 6.56
N THR A 88 4.69 -6.40 5.84
CA THR A 88 4.53 -7.25 4.65
C THR A 88 4.63 -8.73 5.01
N TYR A 89 3.49 -9.43 4.97
CA TYR A 89 3.40 -10.85 5.29
C TYR A 89 3.99 -11.76 4.21
N LYS A 90 3.70 -11.46 2.95
CA LYS A 90 4.09 -12.27 1.80
C LYS A 90 4.22 -11.37 0.58
N TYR A 91 5.18 -11.64 -0.29
CA TYR A 91 5.33 -10.93 -1.55
C TYR A 91 5.93 -11.87 -2.60
N GLY A 92 5.63 -11.64 -3.87
CA GLY A 92 6.05 -12.58 -4.90
C GLY A 92 5.52 -12.28 -6.28
N THR A 93 5.74 -13.26 -7.16
CA THR A 93 5.24 -13.27 -8.53
C THR A 93 4.38 -14.50 -8.73
N CYS A 94 3.17 -14.33 -9.25
CA CYS A 94 2.27 -15.41 -9.61
C CYS A 94 1.75 -15.19 -11.04
N GLY A 95 2.19 -16.02 -11.97
CA GLY A 95 1.99 -15.79 -13.40
C GLY A 95 2.58 -14.45 -13.84
N LYS A 96 1.73 -13.54 -14.33
CA LYS A 96 2.12 -12.19 -14.77
C LYS A 96 2.02 -11.11 -13.68
N TYR A 97 1.57 -11.48 -12.48
CA TYR A 97 1.27 -10.52 -11.42
C TYR A 97 2.40 -10.50 -10.39
N HIS A 98 2.83 -9.30 -10.03
CA HIS A 98 3.70 -9.05 -8.89
C HIS A 98 2.87 -8.47 -7.76
N TYR A 99 2.99 -9.03 -6.55
CA TYR A 99 2.10 -8.70 -5.44
C TYR A 99 2.83 -8.55 -4.10
N ILE A 100 2.19 -7.81 -3.18
CA ILE A 100 2.56 -7.69 -1.78
C ILE A 100 1.29 -7.85 -0.94
N ALA A 101 1.28 -8.83 -0.06
CA ALA A 101 0.27 -9.03 0.98
C ALA A 101 0.78 -8.39 2.26
N MET A 102 0.04 -7.42 2.79
CA MET A 102 0.43 -6.58 3.92
C MET A 102 -0.76 -6.30 4.85
N ASP A 103 -0.51 -5.66 5.98
CA ASP A 103 -1.55 -5.16 6.87
C ASP A 103 -2.65 -4.41 6.13
N LEU A 104 -3.90 -4.67 6.53
CA LEU A 104 -5.04 -3.85 6.13
C LEU A 104 -5.35 -2.88 7.26
N VAL A 105 -5.17 -1.59 7.00
CA VAL A 105 -5.52 -0.52 7.95
C VAL A 105 -6.89 0.03 7.56
N GLU A 106 -7.87 -0.04 8.46
CA GLU A 106 -9.24 0.45 8.22
C GLU A 106 -9.38 1.98 8.36
N GLY A 107 -8.24 2.68 8.44
CA GLY A 107 -8.13 4.13 8.54
C GLY A 107 -8.12 4.88 7.20
N LYS A 108 -7.87 6.19 7.27
CA LYS A 108 -7.68 7.06 6.10
C LYS A 108 -6.20 7.42 5.94
N GLU A 109 -5.80 7.78 4.73
CA GLU A 109 -4.52 8.45 4.53
C GLU A 109 -4.55 9.83 5.23
N LEU A 110 -3.47 10.20 5.90
CA LEU A 110 -3.36 11.50 6.58
C LEU A 110 -3.57 12.66 5.61
N PHE A 111 -3.16 12.50 4.35
CA PHE A 111 -3.44 13.47 3.29
C PHE A 111 -4.94 13.77 3.17
N GLN A 112 -5.78 12.74 3.11
CA GLN A 112 -7.24 12.88 2.99
C GLN A 112 -7.83 13.57 4.20
N VAL A 113 -7.32 13.26 5.40
CA VAL A 113 -7.76 13.92 6.64
C VAL A 113 -7.41 15.41 6.61
N LEU A 114 -6.22 15.76 6.14
CA LEU A 114 -5.78 17.16 6.04
C LEU A 114 -6.56 17.93 4.96
N ASP A 115 -6.88 17.29 3.85
CA ASP A 115 -7.71 17.87 2.79
C ASP A 115 -9.14 18.15 3.29
N GLU A 116 -9.71 17.26 4.10
CA GLU A 116 -11.06 17.41 4.68
C GLU A 116 -11.13 18.46 5.80
N ARG A 117 -10.10 18.56 6.65
CA ARG A 117 -10.17 19.35 7.91
C ARG A 117 -9.35 20.64 7.91
N GLU A 118 -8.58 20.93 6.86
CA GLU A 118 -7.55 21.99 6.72
C GLU A 118 -6.42 21.94 7.78
N ALA A 119 -6.72 21.71 9.06
CA ALA A 119 -5.76 21.58 10.16
C ALA A 119 -6.21 20.59 11.24
N LEU A 120 -5.25 19.89 11.84
CA LEU A 120 -5.48 19.00 12.98
C LEU A 120 -5.33 19.76 14.31
N PRO A 121 -6.08 19.37 15.36
CA PRO A 121 -5.76 19.81 16.72
C PRO A 121 -4.31 19.47 17.05
N VAL A 122 -3.60 20.42 17.68
CA VAL A 122 -2.15 20.27 17.99
C VAL A 122 -1.84 18.95 18.69
N ARG A 123 -2.69 18.53 19.62
CA ARG A 123 -2.54 17.26 20.33
C ARG A 123 -2.54 16.06 19.38
N VAL A 124 -3.50 15.99 18.46
CA VAL A 124 -3.61 14.91 17.47
C VAL A 124 -2.40 14.91 16.54
N ALA A 125 -1.98 16.09 16.09
CA ALA A 125 -0.77 16.23 15.26
C ALA A 125 0.49 15.72 15.98
N LEU A 126 0.64 16.01 17.27
CA LEU A 126 1.77 15.53 18.08
C LEU A 126 1.72 14.01 18.28
N GLU A 127 0.53 13.43 18.51
CA GLU A 127 0.36 11.98 18.66
C GLU A 127 0.75 11.25 17.36
N ILE A 128 0.31 11.75 16.19
CA ILE A 128 0.70 11.21 14.88
C ILE A 128 2.22 11.37 14.65
N ALA A 129 2.77 12.56 14.91
CA ALA A 129 4.19 12.81 14.70
C ALA A 129 5.08 11.93 15.59
N ALA A 130 4.68 11.69 16.84
CA ALA A 130 5.37 10.79 17.76
C ALA A 130 5.35 9.35 17.23
N ALA A 131 4.18 8.83 16.84
CA ALA A 131 4.03 7.49 16.28
C ALA A 131 4.89 7.28 15.01
N VAL A 132 4.90 8.28 14.11
CA VAL A 132 5.74 8.25 12.90
C VAL A 132 7.23 8.26 13.28
N ALA A 133 7.64 9.09 14.24
CA ALA A 133 9.02 9.16 14.70
C ALA A 133 9.48 7.83 15.34
N GLU A 134 8.64 7.18 16.13
CA GLU A 134 8.92 5.86 16.73
C GLU A 134 9.10 4.78 15.65
N GLY A 135 8.21 4.73 14.65
CA GLY A 135 8.35 3.82 13.50
C GLY A 135 9.64 4.07 12.71
N LEU A 136 9.97 5.34 12.45
CA LEU A 136 11.21 5.70 11.76
C LEU A 136 12.46 5.33 12.57
N ALA A 137 12.46 5.59 13.87
CA ALA A 137 13.56 5.20 14.75
C ALA A 137 13.81 3.68 14.70
N TYR A 138 12.74 2.88 14.82
CA TYR A 138 12.82 1.41 14.72
C TYR A 138 13.41 0.95 13.38
N GLY A 139 13.00 1.56 12.27
CA GLY A 139 13.54 1.28 10.93
C GLY A 139 15.00 1.68 10.80
N HIS A 140 15.37 2.85 11.30
CA HIS A 140 16.74 3.38 11.25
C HIS A 140 17.73 2.50 12.03
N GLU A 141 17.34 1.98 13.20
CA GLU A 141 18.15 1.02 13.96
C GLU A 141 18.48 -0.26 13.18
N ARG A 142 17.68 -0.57 12.15
CA ARG A 142 17.85 -1.72 11.26
C ARG A 142 18.45 -1.34 9.90
N GLY A 143 18.93 -0.10 9.77
CA GLY A 143 19.56 0.39 8.54
C GLY A 143 18.60 0.67 7.40
N ILE A 144 17.28 0.72 7.66
CA ILE A 144 16.26 1.00 6.65
C ILE A 144 15.90 2.49 6.70
N LEU A 145 16.03 3.16 5.56
CA LEU A 145 15.58 4.56 5.38
C LEU A 145 14.33 4.58 4.51
N HIS A 146 13.22 5.17 5.00
CA HIS A 146 11.97 5.23 4.23
C HIS A 146 12.08 6.14 2.99
N ARG A 147 12.73 7.31 3.11
CA ARG A 147 13.01 8.28 2.02
C ARG A 147 11.80 8.96 1.32
N ASP A 148 10.57 8.65 1.71
CA ASP A 148 9.35 9.22 1.11
C ASP A 148 8.27 9.40 2.19
N ILE A 149 8.64 9.95 3.34
CA ILE A 149 7.68 10.25 4.41
C ILE A 149 6.89 11.50 4.03
N LYS A 150 5.58 11.33 3.90
CA LYS A 150 4.60 12.35 3.54
C LYS A 150 3.19 11.89 3.96
N PRO A 151 2.20 12.79 4.05
CA PRO A 151 0.84 12.44 4.50
C PRO A 151 0.16 11.31 3.71
N GLU A 152 0.47 11.14 2.44
CA GLU A 152 -0.07 10.07 1.57
C GLU A 152 0.46 8.67 1.96
N ASN A 153 1.59 8.60 2.67
CA ASN A 153 2.19 7.34 3.12
C ASN A 153 1.96 7.07 4.62
N ILE A 154 1.05 7.81 5.27
CA ILE A 154 0.70 7.65 6.68
C ILE A 154 -0.78 7.33 6.77
N MET A 155 -1.11 6.14 7.28
CA MET A 155 -2.49 5.76 7.58
C MET A 155 -2.82 6.13 9.03
N VAL A 156 -4.01 6.71 9.25
CA VAL A 156 -4.50 7.08 10.58
C VAL A 156 -5.91 6.54 10.81
N GLU A 157 -6.11 6.01 12.01
CA GLU A 157 -7.43 5.69 12.56
C GLU A 157 -7.75 6.76 13.60
N LEU A 158 -8.60 7.70 13.21
CA LEU A 158 -9.04 8.77 14.10
C LEU A 158 -10.45 8.43 14.60
N GLU A 159 -10.57 8.19 15.90
CA GLU A 159 -11.86 8.10 16.60
C GLU A 159 -12.59 9.46 16.65
#